data_AF-A0A2S7YHA8-F1
#
_entry.id   AF-A0A2S7YHA8-F1
#
_cell.length_a   1.000
_cell.length_b   1.000
_cell.length_c   1.000
_cell.angle_alpha   90.00
_cell.angle_beta   90.00
_cell.angle_gamma   90.00
#
_symmetry.space_group_name_H-M   'P 1'
#
loop_
_entity.id
_entity.type
_entity.pdbx_description
1 polymer ?
#
loop_
_entity_poly.entity_id
_entity_poly.type
_entity_poly.pdbx_seq_one_letter_code
_entity_poly.pdbx_strand_id
1 'polypeptide(L)'
;MDFRLEQLNSGPDGAHILASWIGMLFSLSIDVDSMPAHSAHDTPSQRMCRLVQCLQAPDITDDEYDAVSQDLFQRIIRAGDQLLREIVIHYRTRPVSPRLDDHLFLPIPLLCMVDSDDYDSDDSDDSDSIHSDDRGGSAGQLGFASRLSKYFPQEVKHAHPGADILPFDIDPDLPDYHVDQVHVLETLVHDPLVDHVACRVLVDGEQLFCKAERGGVAFGDSVVGRDFRTMLELRAALGNHLRQQQQQQQQQQPDQHGEEAETAAETAAAEKQQRRLRVPSLRGVLRHPTEGHVIGFLRDWVPGASLNSYEMAELPAELRGEWDAKVARTLAELHRLGVYWGAAENESVIIDPHGEPWLVDFGAKVNLGLKREEGDREEGDWLDYDSIYHYLEVRDEAAVSDGGSEEGDFEIDVVLGERLRLWNLHTWKK
;
A
#
# COMPACT_ATOMS: atom_id res chain seq x y z
N MET A 1 8.31 5.41 -13.66
CA MET A 1 8.20 6.61 -12.82
C MET A 1 6.75 6.66 -12.39
N ASP A 2 6.49 6.63 -11.09
CA ASP A 2 5.13 6.58 -10.57
C ASP A 2 4.55 8.00 -10.61
N PHE A 3 3.83 8.29 -11.69
CA PHE A 3 3.04 9.50 -11.82
C PHE A 3 1.62 9.13 -12.25
N ARG A 4 0.66 9.96 -11.83
CA ARG A 4 -0.72 9.87 -12.32
C ARG A 4 -1.28 11.26 -12.55
N LEU A 5 -2.07 11.38 -13.60
CA LEU A 5 -2.92 12.55 -13.82
C LEU A 5 -4.27 12.25 -13.19
N GLU A 6 -4.58 12.94 -12.09
CA GLU A 6 -5.78 12.69 -11.29
C GLU A 6 -6.99 13.47 -11.84
N GLN A 7 -6.75 14.72 -12.27
CA GLN A 7 -7.78 15.55 -12.88
C GLN A 7 -7.19 16.54 -13.89
N LEU A 8 -7.87 16.71 -15.01
CA LEU A 8 -7.54 17.67 -16.06
C LEU A 8 -8.76 18.55 -16.35
N ASN A 9 -8.57 19.87 -16.36
CA ASN A 9 -9.58 20.85 -16.80
C ASN A 9 -8.91 21.86 -17.71
N SER A 10 -9.46 22.18 -18.88
CA SER A 10 -8.90 23.21 -19.75
C SER A 10 -9.96 24.04 -20.47
N GLY A 11 -9.53 25.15 -21.04
CA GLY A 11 -10.32 25.99 -21.92
C GLY A 11 -9.43 26.84 -22.84
N PRO A 12 -9.98 27.88 -23.47
CA PRO A 12 -9.28 28.62 -24.53
C PRO A 12 -8.07 29.45 -24.06
N ASP A 13 -8.01 29.78 -22.77
CA ASP A 13 -7.02 30.69 -22.16
C ASP A 13 -6.28 30.05 -20.98
N GLY A 14 -6.28 28.71 -20.88
CA GLY A 14 -5.51 28.02 -19.85
C GLY A 14 -5.99 26.61 -19.53
N ALA A 15 -5.35 26.03 -18.53
CA ALA A 15 -5.62 24.71 -18.03
C ALA A 15 -5.28 24.58 -16.53
N HIS A 16 -5.83 23.53 -15.93
CA HIS A 16 -5.56 23.09 -14.59
C HIS A 16 -5.30 21.59 -14.57
N ILE A 17 -4.28 21.17 -13.83
CA ILE A 17 -3.86 19.79 -13.69
C ILE A 17 -3.76 19.48 -12.20
N LEU A 18 -4.42 18.41 -11.76
CA LEU A 18 -4.12 17.74 -10.51
C LEU A 18 -3.34 16.48 -10.85
N ALA A 19 -2.14 16.34 -10.29
CA ALA A 19 -1.26 15.22 -10.59
C ALA A 19 -0.57 14.71 -9.32
N SER A 20 -0.26 13.42 -9.29
CA SER A 20 0.55 12.81 -8.26
C SER A 20 1.91 12.39 -8.83
N TRP A 21 2.97 12.59 -8.06
CA TRP A 21 4.32 12.12 -8.37
C TRP A 21 4.96 11.62 -7.08
N ILE A 22 5.51 10.40 -7.09
CA ILE A 22 6.13 9.77 -5.91
C ILE A 22 5.26 9.93 -4.65
N GLY A 23 3.95 9.67 -4.76
CA GLY A 23 2.99 9.81 -3.65
C GLY A 23 2.64 11.25 -3.22
N MET A 24 3.28 12.26 -3.80
CA MET A 24 2.96 13.68 -3.58
C MET A 24 1.91 14.14 -4.58
N LEU A 25 0.72 14.50 -4.10
CA LEU A 25 -0.29 15.19 -4.89
C LEU A 25 0.07 16.67 -5.01
N PHE A 26 0.00 17.23 -6.21
CA PHE A 26 0.20 18.66 -6.47
C PHE A 26 -0.75 19.15 -7.56
N SER A 27 -0.94 20.46 -7.56
CA SER A 27 -1.88 21.15 -8.42
C SER A 27 -1.13 22.17 -9.26
N LEU A 28 -1.36 22.18 -10.57
CA LEU A 28 -0.67 23.03 -11.53
C LEU A 28 -1.67 23.85 -12.34
N SER A 29 -1.56 25.16 -12.24
CA SER A 29 -2.30 26.12 -13.06
C SER A 29 -1.47 26.61 -14.23
N ILE A 30 -2.08 26.66 -15.40
CA ILE A 30 -1.48 27.15 -16.64
C ILE A 30 -2.40 28.23 -17.16
N ASP A 31 -1.94 29.47 -17.18
CA ASP A 31 -2.67 30.59 -17.76
C ASP A 31 -1.99 30.99 -19.08
N VAL A 32 -2.79 31.27 -20.11
CA VAL A 32 -2.28 31.61 -21.44
C VAL A 32 -3.03 32.82 -21.99
N ASP A 33 -2.30 33.91 -22.27
CA ASP A 33 -2.88 35.16 -22.77
C ASP A 33 -3.57 35.01 -24.13
N SER A 34 -3.00 34.17 -25.01
CA SER A 34 -3.62 33.80 -26.29
C SER A 34 -3.09 32.47 -26.80
N MET A 35 -3.96 31.67 -27.42
CA MET A 35 -3.60 30.40 -28.06
C MET A 35 -3.67 30.56 -29.59
N PRO A 36 -2.55 30.82 -30.28
CA PRO A 36 -2.54 30.86 -31.74
C PRO A 36 -2.88 29.46 -32.30
N ALA A 37 -3.58 29.42 -33.44
CA ALA A 37 -4.04 28.18 -34.05
C ALA A 37 -2.89 27.23 -34.41
N HIS A 38 -1.77 27.78 -34.89
CA HIS A 38 -0.52 27.05 -35.15
C HIS A 38 0.65 28.00 -34.92
N SER A 39 1.60 27.65 -34.06
CA SER A 39 2.83 28.40 -33.85
C SER A 39 4.00 27.45 -33.67
N ALA A 40 5.07 27.66 -34.44
CA ALA A 40 6.36 26.98 -34.23
C ALA A 40 7.09 27.49 -32.98
N HIS A 41 6.58 28.57 -32.37
CA HIS A 41 7.19 29.32 -31.27
C HIS A 41 6.25 29.41 -30.07
N ASP A 42 5.51 28.33 -29.77
CA ASP A 42 4.71 28.31 -28.56
C ASP A 42 5.58 28.63 -27.34
N THR A 43 5.01 29.35 -26.38
CA THR A 43 5.59 29.42 -25.04
C THR A 43 5.49 28.06 -24.34
N PRO A 44 6.30 27.80 -23.29
CA PRO A 44 6.14 26.61 -22.46
C PRO A 44 4.70 26.38 -21.98
N SER A 45 4.04 27.43 -21.49
CA SER A 45 2.65 27.39 -21.04
C SER A 45 1.67 27.03 -22.16
N GLN A 46 1.83 27.61 -23.35
CA GLN A 46 1.03 27.26 -24.53
C GLN A 46 1.17 25.78 -24.91
N ARG A 47 2.40 25.25 -24.93
CA ARG A 47 2.65 23.83 -25.23
C ARG A 47 1.95 22.91 -24.24
N MET A 48 2.11 23.17 -22.94
CA MET A 48 1.50 22.35 -21.91
C MET A 48 -0.03 22.44 -21.94
N CYS A 49 -0.58 23.63 -22.18
CA CYS A 49 -2.03 23.81 -22.34
C CYS A 49 -2.57 23.00 -23.54
N ARG A 50 -1.85 22.94 -24.67
CA ARG A 50 -2.25 22.09 -25.81
C ARG A 50 -2.22 20.61 -25.46
N LEU A 51 -1.21 20.14 -24.73
CA LEU A 51 -1.16 18.74 -24.30
C LEU A 51 -2.35 18.39 -23.41
N VAL A 52 -2.75 19.27 -22.48
CA VAL A 52 -3.96 19.06 -21.67
C VAL A 52 -5.21 19.02 -22.55
N GLN A 53 -5.34 19.92 -23.53
CA GLN A 53 -6.48 19.91 -24.46
C GLN A 53 -6.51 18.63 -25.31
N CYS A 54 -5.35 18.11 -25.74
CA CYS A 54 -5.24 16.83 -26.44
C CYS A 54 -5.72 15.67 -25.57
N LEU A 55 -5.29 15.61 -24.30
CA LEU A 55 -5.72 14.57 -23.35
C LEU A 55 -7.23 14.59 -23.07
N GLN A 56 -7.90 15.71 -23.33
CA GLN A 56 -9.34 15.87 -23.19
C GLN A 56 -10.11 15.70 -24.52
N ALA A 57 -9.42 15.35 -25.61
CA ALA A 57 -10.08 15.10 -26.88
C ALA A 57 -10.97 13.85 -26.79
N PRO A 58 -12.21 13.89 -27.30
CA PRO A 58 -13.17 12.78 -27.15
C PRO A 58 -12.77 11.53 -27.95
N ASP A 59 -11.85 11.68 -28.91
CA ASP A 59 -11.39 10.66 -29.85
C ASP A 59 -9.93 10.24 -29.65
N ILE A 60 -9.30 10.64 -28.53
CA ILE A 60 -7.94 10.20 -28.22
C ILE A 60 -7.92 8.68 -27.98
N THR A 61 -6.94 8.00 -28.59
CA THR A 61 -6.71 6.56 -28.36
C THR A 61 -5.90 6.33 -27.08
N ASP A 62 -5.94 5.13 -26.51
CA ASP A 62 -5.16 4.79 -25.31
C ASP A 62 -3.64 4.99 -25.52
N ASP A 63 -3.11 4.56 -26.67
CA ASP A 63 -1.69 4.74 -27.03
C ASP A 63 -1.30 6.23 -27.14
N GLU A 64 -2.19 7.06 -27.70
CA GLU A 64 -1.99 8.51 -27.77
C GLU A 64 -2.08 9.16 -26.39
N TYR A 65 -3.04 8.73 -25.57
CA TYR A 65 -3.19 9.22 -24.19
C TYR A 65 -1.92 8.93 -23.38
N ASP A 66 -1.38 7.71 -23.48
CA ASP A 66 -0.14 7.33 -22.79
C ASP A 66 1.05 8.17 -23.28
N ALA A 67 1.20 8.35 -24.59
CA ALA A 67 2.30 9.15 -25.15
C ALA A 67 2.20 10.63 -24.74
N VAL A 68 1.00 11.23 -24.83
CA VAL A 68 0.77 12.64 -24.53
C VAL A 68 0.85 12.91 -23.02
N SER A 69 0.34 12.01 -22.18
CA SER A 69 0.40 12.14 -20.72
C SER A 69 1.84 12.04 -20.23
N GLN A 70 2.63 11.13 -20.82
CA GLN A 70 4.07 11.04 -20.57
C GLN A 70 4.81 12.32 -20.98
N ASP A 71 4.53 12.89 -22.17
CA ASP A 71 5.17 14.15 -22.60
C ASP A 71 4.80 15.31 -21.68
N LEU A 72 3.51 15.45 -21.33
CA LEU A 72 3.04 16.46 -20.38
C LEU A 72 3.77 16.34 -19.05
N PHE A 73 3.83 15.12 -18.50
CA PHE A 73 4.47 14.89 -17.21
C PHE A 73 5.97 15.17 -17.24
N GLN A 74 6.68 14.74 -18.29
CA GLN A 74 8.11 15.05 -18.46
C GLN A 74 8.36 16.56 -18.49
N ARG A 75 7.49 17.33 -19.11
CA ARG A 75 7.58 18.81 -19.13
C ARG A 75 7.34 19.40 -17.75
N ILE A 76 6.35 18.92 -17.00
CA ILE A 76 6.10 19.33 -15.61
C ILE A 76 7.35 19.11 -14.75
N ILE A 77 7.93 17.90 -14.81
CA ILE A 77 9.12 17.57 -14.02
C ILE A 77 10.32 18.43 -14.42
N ARG A 78 10.54 18.66 -15.72
CA ARG A 78 11.63 19.52 -16.19
C ARG A 78 11.46 20.97 -15.74
N ALA A 79 10.25 21.54 -15.86
CA ALA A 79 9.95 22.90 -15.42
C ALA A 79 10.02 23.04 -13.89
N GLY A 80 9.73 21.96 -13.16
CA GLY A 80 9.65 21.91 -11.71
C GLY A 80 10.86 21.35 -10.98
N ASP A 81 11.93 20.95 -11.66
CA ASP A 81 12.97 20.06 -11.11
C ASP A 81 13.47 20.50 -9.71
N GLN A 82 13.89 21.75 -9.56
CA GLN A 82 14.33 22.26 -8.27
C GLN A 82 13.16 22.42 -7.27
N LEU A 83 12.05 23.03 -7.69
CA LEU A 83 10.92 23.34 -6.82
C LEU A 83 10.26 22.07 -6.24
N LEU A 84 10.01 21.07 -7.09
CA LEU A 84 9.41 19.80 -6.67
C LEU A 84 10.33 19.05 -5.71
N ARG A 85 11.65 19.09 -5.92
CA ARG A 85 12.62 18.51 -4.96
C ARG A 85 12.58 19.23 -3.62
N GLU A 86 12.51 20.55 -3.60
CA GLU A 86 12.40 21.34 -2.37
C GLU A 86 11.12 21.00 -1.60
N ILE A 87 9.99 20.86 -2.30
CA ILE A 87 8.72 20.44 -1.70
C ILE A 87 8.82 19.03 -1.12
N VAL A 88 9.42 18.08 -1.85
CA VAL A 88 9.63 16.70 -1.38
C VAL A 88 10.48 16.68 -0.11
N ILE A 89 11.57 17.45 -0.08
CA ILE A 89 12.41 17.59 1.12
C ILE A 89 11.60 18.19 2.26
N HIS A 90 10.77 19.20 1.97
CA HIS A 90 9.90 19.81 2.97
C HIS A 90 8.93 18.80 3.60
N TYR A 91 8.26 17.95 2.80
CA TYR A 91 7.40 16.90 3.35
C TYR A 91 8.16 15.90 4.21
N ARG A 92 9.32 15.43 3.75
CA ARG A 92 10.15 14.45 4.48
C ARG A 92 10.75 15.01 5.77
N THR A 93 10.89 16.32 5.88
CA THR A 93 11.42 17.01 7.07
C THR A 93 10.33 17.63 7.94
N ARG A 94 9.05 17.47 7.56
CA ARG A 94 7.91 18.00 8.32
C ARG A 94 7.86 17.32 9.69
N PRO A 95 7.61 18.07 10.78
CA PRO A 95 7.43 17.48 12.11
C PRO A 95 6.29 16.46 12.11
N VAL A 96 6.48 15.36 12.84
CA VAL A 96 5.46 14.34 13.04
C VAL A 96 4.25 14.96 13.74
N SER A 97 3.07 14.86 13.11
CA SER A 97 1.82 15.30 13.70
C SER A 97 1.21 14.23 14.60
N PRO A 98 0.57 14.60 15.73
CA PRO A 98 -0.25 13.68 16.50
C PRO A 98 -1.60 13.35 15.83
N ARG A 99 -1.98 14.01 14.74
CA ARG A 99 -3.28 13.79 14.09
C ARG A 99 -3.12 12.95 12.84
N LEU A 100 -3.98 11.94 12.65
CA LEU A 100 -3.88 11.05 11.49
C LEU A 100 -4.15 11.77 10.16
N ASP A 101 -5.04 12.77 10.14
CA ASP A 101 -5.36 13.56 8.96
C ASP A 101 -4.13 14.28 8.37
N ASP A 102 -3.24 14.79 9.20
CA ASP A 102 -1.99 15.42 8.76
C ASP A 102 -1.01 14.46 8.07
N HIS A 103 -1.14 13.15 8.34
CA HIS A 103 -0.38 12.11 7.65
C HIS A 103 -1.08 11.70 6.36
N LEU A 104 -2.39 11.56 6.35
CA LEU A 104 -3.11 11.09 5.15
C LEU A 104 -3.24 12.16 4.07
N PHE A 105 -3.53 13.39 4.49
CA PHE A 105 -3.86 14.50 3.59
C PHE A 105 -2.75 15.54 3.65
N LEU A 106 -1.61 15.21 3.05
CA LEU A 106 -0.54 16.19 2.89
C LEU A 106 -1.08 17.41 2.14
N PRO A 107 -0.70 18.64 2.54
CA PRO A 107 -1.08 19.85 1.83
C PRO A 107 -0.80 19.69 0.33
N ILE A 108 -1.70 20.12 -0.54
CA ILE A 108 -1.50 20.06 -1.99
C ILE A 108 -0.84 21.38 -2.40
N PRO A 109 0.42 21.40 -2.87
CA PRO A 109 1.06 22.61 -3.31
C PRO A 109 0.38 23.11 -4.59
N LEU A 110 0.10 24.41 -4.61
CA LEU A 110 -0.49 25.11 -5.76
C LEU A 110 0.65 25.73 -6.56
N LEU A 111 0.85 25.22 -7.77
CA LEU A 111 1.91 25.61 -8.69
C LEU A 111 1.34 26.34 -9.90
N CYS A 112 2.17 27.15 -10.54
CA CYS A 112 1.87 27.76 -11.83
C CYS A 112 3.06 27.66 -12.78
N MET A 113 2.77 27.59 -14.08
CA MET A 113 3.79 27.79 -15.11
C MET A 113 4.18 29.27 -15.18
N VAL A 114 5.47 29.52 -15.26
CA VAL A 114 6.06 30.83 -15.53
C VAL A 114 6.86 30.71 -16.82
N ASP A 115 6.42 31.43 -17.85
CA ASP A 115 7.18 31.56 -19.09
C ASP A 115 8.35 32.53 -18.83
N SER A 116 9.58 32.12 -19.17
CA SER A 116 10.74 33.00 -19.11
C SER A 116 10.64 34.04 -20.22
N ASP A 117 10.68 35.33 -19.89
CA ASP A 117 10.58 36.47 -20.82
C ASP A 117 11.75 36.61 -21.81
N ASP A 118 12.65 35.64 -21.92
CA ASP A 118 13.81 35.67 -22.82
C ASP A 118 13.41 35.42 -24.28
N TYR A 119 12.65 36.36 -24.84
CA TYR A 119 12.70 36.68 -26.25
C TYR A 119 13.88 37.63 -26.47
N ASP A 120 15.11 37.09 -26.43
CA ASP A 120 16.22 37.77 -27.09
C ASP A 120 15.94 37.69 -28.60
N SER A 121 15.37 38.78 -29.10
CA SER A 121 15.31 39.10 -30.52
C SER A 121 16.73 39.36 -31.01
N ASP A 122 17.51 38.30 -31.24
CA ASP A 122 18.74 38.38 -32.01
C ASP A 122 18.45 37.90 -33.43
N ASP A 123 17.88 38.83 -34.21
CA ASP A 123 17.97 38.79 -35.67
C ASP A 123 19.46 38.88 -36.05
N SER A 124 20.13 37.74 -36.25
CA SER A 124 21.29 37.70 -37.12
C SER A 124 21.44 36.35 -37.83
N ASP A 125 21.59 36.49 -39.15
CA ASP A 125 21.68 35.46 -40.19
C ASP A 125 22.78 34.40 -40.01
N ASP A 126 22.52 33.26 -40.66
CA ASP A 126 23.44 32.29 -41.25
C ASP A 126 24.37 31.44 -40.35
N SER A 127 24.10 30.13 -40.28
CA SER A 127 24.80 29.14 -41.12
C SER A 127 24.55 27.68 -40.70
N ASP A 128 24.54 26.82 -41.72
CA ASP A 128 24.37 25.37 -41.72
C ASP A 128 25.11 24.59 -40.61
N SER A 129 24.39 23.71 -39.91
CA SER A 129 24.91 22.37 -39.59
C SER A 129 23.81 21.37 -39.22
N ILE A 130 24.11 20.12 -39.55
CA ILE A 130 23.21 18.99 -39.73
C ILE A 130 23.12 18.14 -38.44
N HIS A 131 21.88 17.80 -38.07
CA HIS A 131 21.41 16.68 -37.22
C HIS A 131 21.99 16.49 -35.81
N SER A 132 21.28 17.07 -34.83
CA SER A 132 20.85 16.39 -33.60
C SER A 132 19.54 17.00 -33.14
N ASP A 133 18.44 16.24 -33.17
CA ASP A 133 17.09 16.64 -32.70
C ASP A 133 17.05 16.75 -31.17
N ASP A 134 17.76 17.73 -30.64
CA ASP A 134 17.62 18.20 -29.26
C ASP A 134 17.45 19.73 -29.33
N ARG A 135 16.33 20.17 -29.92
CA ARG A 135 15.95 21.59 -29.92
C ARG A 135 15.53 21.98 -28.51
N GLY A 136 16.53 22.31 -27.70
CA GLY A 136 16.41 22.88 -26.36
C GLY A 136 15.76 24.26 -26.35
N GLY A 137 14.43 24.30 -26.50
CA GLY A 137 13.64 25.44 -26.04
C GLY A 137 13.53 25.40 -24.51
N SER A 138 13.52 26.57 -23.86
CA SER A 138 13.26 26.69 -22.41
C SER A 138 12.03 25.84 -22.02
N ALA A 139 12.17 25.01 -20.99
CA ALA A 139 11.08 24.17 -20.49
C ALA A 139 10.02 24.99 -19.73
N GLY A 140 10.24 26.30 -19.55
CA GLY A 140 9.53 27.12 -18.58
C GLY A 140 9.98 26.79 -17.15
N GLN A 141 9.45 27.51 -16.17
CA GLN A 141 9.73 27.27 -14.76
C GLN A 141 8.43 27.15 -13.98
N LEU A 142 8.37 26.23 -13.02
CA LEU A 142 7.29 26.21 -12.04
C LEU A 142 7.55 27.20 -10.91
N GLY A 143 6.51 27.94 -10.53
CA GLY A 143 6.48 28.76 -9.32
C GLY A 143 5.28 28.40 -8.44
N PHE A 144 5.24 28.93 -7.22
CA PHE A 144 4.05 28.85 -6.38
C PHE A 144 2.97 29.79 -6.91
N ALA A 145 1.76 29.28 -7.07
CA ALA A 145 0.61 30.09 -7.45
C ALA A 145 0.09 30.87 -6.24
N SER A 146 -0.17 32.17 -6.43
CA SER A 146 -0.79 33.02 -5.39
C SER A 146 -2.32 33.00 -5.44
N ARG A 147 -2.90 32.44 -6.51
CA ARG A 147 -4.34 32.36 -6.77
C ARG A 147 -4.66 31.07 -7.52
N LEU A 148 -5.87 30.57 -7.34
CA LEU A 148 -6.40 29.44 -8.08
C LEU A 148 -6.77 29.88 -9.50
N SER A 149 -6.41 29.08 -10.50
CA SER A 149 -6.94 29.26 -11.86
C SER A 149 -8.46 29.10 -11.84
N LYS A 150 -9.16 29.76 -12.77
CA LYS A 150 -10.60 29.55 -12.95
C LYS A 150 -10.97 28.12 -13.38
N TYR A 151 -9.99 27.34 -13.83
CA TYR A 151 -10.10 25.93 -14.16
C TYR A 151 -9.84 25.00 -12.96
N PHE A 152 -9.45 25.57 -11.81
CA PHE A 152 -9.33 24.84 -10.56
C PHE A 152 -10.72 24.30 -10.15
N PRO A 153 -10.84 23.01 -9.80
CA PRO A 153 -12.12 22.43 -9.42
C PRO A 153 -12.64 23.01 -8.10
N GLN A 154 -13.97 23.08 -7.94
CA GLN A 154 -14.57 23.56 -6.68
C GLN A 154 -14.24 22.66 -5.48
N GLU A 155 -14.02 21.37 -5.73
CA GLU A 155 -13.66 20.37 -4.73
C GLU A 155 -12.57 19.47 -5.30
N VAL A 156 -11.48 19.32 -4.55
CA VAL A 156 -10.41 18.36 -4.88
C VAL A 156 -10.78 17.04 -4.26
N LYS A 157 -11.03 16.03 -5.09
CA LYS A 157 -11.26 14.67 -4.60
C LYS A 157 -9.93 14.03 -4.24
N HIS A 158 -9.86 13.45 -3.06
CA HIS A 158 -8.71 12.66 -2.62
C HIS A 158 -8.87 11.18 -3.03
N ALA A 159 -10.10 10.73 -3.25
CA ALA A 159 -10.39 9.40 -3.76
C ALA A 159 -9.95 9.19 -5.21
N HIS A 160 -9.34 8.04 -5.47
CA HIS A 160 -9.26 7.49 -6.81
C HIS A 160 -10.69 7.21 -7.37
N PRO A 161 -10.94 7.39 -8.69
CA PRO A 161 -12.19 6.96 -9.30
C PRO A 161 -12.53 5.50 -8.97
N GLY A 162 -13.70 5.27 -8.35
CA GLY A 162 -14.11 3.93 -7.91
C GLY A 162 -13.79 3.60 -6.45
N ALA A 163 -13.23 4.52 -5.65
CA ALA A 163 -13.03 4.31 -4.21
C ALA A 163 -14.33 4.02 -3.44
N ASP A 164 -15.47 4.45 -3.97
CA ASP A 164 -16.80 4.16 -3.41
C ASP A 164 -17.25 2.70 -3.62
N ILE A 165 -16.58 1.96 -4.51
CA ILE A 165 -16.94 0.60 -4.88
C ILE A 165 -15.88 -0.34 -4.32
N LEU A 166 -16.23 -1.06 -3.25
CA LEU A 166 -15.38 -2.11 -2.72
C LEU A 166 -15.68 -3.44 -3.42
N PRO A 167 -14.66 -4.22 -3.80
CA PRO A 167 -14.84 -5.54 -4.41
C PRO A 167 -15.19 -6.63 -3.37
N PHE A 168 -15.50 -6.25 -2.14
CA PHE A 168 -15.86 -7.12 -1.02
C PHE A 168 -16.76 -6.38 -0.04
N ASP A 169 -17.56 -7.15 0.70
CA ASP A 169 -18.44 -6.63 1.74
C ASP A 169 -17.69 -6.40 3.06
N ILE A 170 -18.07 -5.35 3.77
CA ILE A 170 -17.59 -5.06 5.12
C ILE A 170 -18.57 -5.67 6.12
N ASP A 171 -18.03 -6.32 7.15
CA ASP A 171 -18.83 -6.76 8.29
C ASP A 171 -19.59 -5.57 8.91
N PRO A 172 -20.94 -5.57 8.90
CA PRO A 172 -21.73 -4.44 9.40
C PRO A 172 -21.59 -4.24 10.92
N ASP A 173 -21.10 -5.23 11.65
CA ASP A 173 -20.84 -5.13 13.10
C ASP A 173 -19.47 -4.51 13.41
N LEU A 174 -18.65 -4.25 12.39
CA LEU A 174 -17.34 -3.65 12.56
C LEU A 174 -17.49 -2.13 12.78
N PRO A 175 -16.95 -1.56 13.88
CA PRO A 175 -17.11 -0.13 14.15
C PRO A 175 -16.48 0.75 13.07
N ASP A 176 -17.19 1.82 12.71
CA ASP A 176 -16.67 2.89 11.87
C ASP A 176 -15.98 3.96 12.70
N TYR A 177 -14.79 4.35 12.27
CA TYR A 177 -14.00 5.42 12.86
C TYR A 177 -13.72 6.52 11.82
N HIS A 178 -13.75 7.75 12.29
CA HIS A 178 -13.29 8.91 11.53
C HIS A 178 -11.84 9.23 11.85
N VAL A 179 -11.10 9.72 10.85
CA VAL A 179 -9.67 10.06 10.97
C VAL A 179 -9.36 11.07 12.06
N ASP A 180 -10.30 11.97 12.38
CA ASP A 180 -10.15 13.00 13.40
C ASP A 180 -10.24 12.45 14.84
N GLN A 181 -10.75 11.23 15.00
CA GLN A 181 -10.79 10.50 16.26
C GLN A 181 -9.46 9.76 16.54
N VAL A 182 -8.59 9.64 15.54
CA VAL A 182 -7.39 8.80 15.62
C VAL A 182 -6.16 9.64 15.94
N HIS A 183 -5.58 9.41 17.11
CA HIS A 183 -4.36 10.07 17.55
C HIS A 183 -3.13 9.21 17.25
N VAL A 184 -2.18 9.74 16.50
CA VAL A 184 -0.93 9.04 16.16
C VAL A 184 0.03 9.10 17.34
N LEU A 185 0.41 7.93 17.85
CA LEU A 185 1.45 7.78 18.88
C LEU A 185 2.83 7.63 18.26
N GLU A 186 2.91 6.92 17.14
CA GLU A 186 4.15 6.57 16.46
C GLU A 186 3.86 6.18 15.01
N THR A 187 4.71 6.64 14.09
CA THR A 187 4.65 6.26 12.69
C THR A 187 5.65 5.14 12.43
N LEU A 188 5.19 4.05 11.82
CA LEU A 188 6.01 2.88 11.51
C LEU A 188 6.59 2.98 10.09
N VAL A 189 5.87 3.62 9.17
CA VAL A 189 6.35 3.97 7.81
C VAL A 189 6.84 5.41 7.78
N HIS A 190 8.16 5.58 7.74
CA HIS A 190 8.79 6.88 8.03
C HIS A 190 8.88 7.83 6.83
N ASP A 191 8.77 7.33 5.58
CA ASP A 191 8.69 8.21 4.41
C ASP A 191 7.22 8.62 4.16
N PRO A 192 6.86 9.91 4.32
CA PRO A 192 5.48 10.37 4.13
C PRO A 192 5.03 10.33 2.66
N LEU A 193 5.91 9.99 1.73
CA LEU A 193 5.59 9.88 0.31
C LEU A 193 5.29 8.45 -0.15
N VAL A 194 5.27 7.48 0.77
CA VAL A 194 4.76 6.14 0.50
C VAL A 194 3.23 6.17 0.42
N ASP A 195 2.65 5.35 -0.48
CA ASP A 195 1.22 5.31 -0.79
C ASP A 195 0.29 4.94 0.40
N HIS A 196 0.87 4.57 1.54
CA HIS A 196 0.12 4.21 2.74
C HIS A 196 0.77 4.73 4.02
N VAL A 197 -0.05 4.77 5.07
CA VAL A 197 0.32 5.06 6.45
C VAL A 197 0.22 3.76 7.23
N ALA A 198 1.22 3.49 8.07
CA ALA A 198 1.12 2.52 9.15
C ALA A 198 1.58 3.17 10.44
N CYS A 199 0.71 3.19 11.45
CA CYS A 199 0.94 3.89 12.71
C CYS A 199 0.47 3.06 13.90
N ARG A 200 1.14 3.24 15.03
CA ARG A 200 0.53 2.98 16.34
C ARG A 200 -0.29 4.19 16.71
N VAL A 201 -1.54 3.95 17.08
CA VAL A 201 -2.52 5.00 17.33
C VAL A 201 -3.23 4.80 18.67
N LEU A 202 -3.83 5.86 19.18
CA LEU A 202 -4.74 5.86 20.32
C LEU A 202 -6.13 6.25 19.82
N VAL A 203 -7.11 5.38 20.05
CA VAL A 203 -8.52 5.59 19.71
C VAL A 203 -9.36 5.16 20.90
N ASP A 204 -10.24 6.01 21.40
CA ASP A 204 -11.08 5.75 22.59
C ASP A 204 -10.32 5.26 23.83
N GLY A 205 -9.05 5.67 23.97
CA GLY A 205 -8.16 5.26 25.06
C GLY A 205 -7.48 3.90 24.88
N GLU A 206 -7.73 3.20 23.78
CA GLU A 206 -7.07 1.94 23.41
C GLU A 206 -5.94 2.17 22.41
N GLN A 207 -4.81 1.47 22.59
CA GLN A 207 -3.72 1.48 21.62
C GLN A 207 -3.99 0.45 20.53
N LEU A 208 -4.02 0.91 19.28
CA LEU A 208 -4.32 0.10 18.11
C LEU A 208 -3.24 0.30 17.05
N PHE A 209 -3.19 -0.61 16.08
CA PHE A 209 -2.47 -0.41 14.84
C PHE A 209 -3.44 0.14 13.78
N CYS A 210 -3.03 1.21 13.10
CA CYS A 210 -3.77 1.82 12.00
C CYS A 210 -2.99 1.63 10.70
N LYS A 211 -3.68 1.17 9.65
CA LYS A 211 -3.15 1.16 8.29
C LYS A 211 -4.15 1.80 7.35
N ALA A 212 -3.70 2.76 6.55
CA ALA A 212 -4.57 3.57 5.71
C ALA A 212 -3.86 3.98 4.42
N GLU A 213 -4.61 4.13 3.33
CA GLU A 213 -4.17 4.51 2.00
C GLU A 213 -4.21 6.04 1.85
N ARG A 214 -3.20 6.62 1.17
CA ARG A 214 -3.07 8.08 0.98
C ARG A 214 -3.71 8.59 -0.33
N GLY A 215 -4.34 7.70 -1.10
CA GLY A 215 -4.98 8.00 -2.37
C GLY A 215 -4.16 7.60 -3.59
N GLY A 216 -4.86 7.51 -4.73
CA GLY A 216 -4.30 7.26 -6.06
C GLY A 216 -4.39 5.81 -6.56
N VAL A 217 -4.89 4.88 -5.76
CA VAL A 217 -5.41 3.59 -6.25
C VAL A 217 -6.78 3.33 -5.63
N ALA A 218 -7.66 2.60 -6.31
CA ALA A 218 -8.89 2.14 -5.66
C ALA A 218 -8.54 1.33 -4.40
N PHE A 219 -9.11 1.68 -3.25
CA PHE A 219 -8.76 1.08 -1.95
C PHE A 219 -8.71 -0.45 -2.01
N GLY A 220 -9.70 -1.08 -2.66
CA GLY A 220 -9.79 -2.53 -2.80
C GLY A 220 -8.63 -3.21 -3.53
N ASP A 221 -7.90 -2.48 -4.37
CA ASP A 221 -6.75 -2.98 -5.14
C ASP A 221 -5.40 -2.60 -4.48
N SER A 222 -5.42 -1.65 -3.54
CA SER A 222 -4.25 -1.25 -2.77
C SER A 222 -3.72 -2.39 -1.89
N VAL A 223 -2.46 -2.28 -1.45
CA VAL A 223 -1.90 -3.18 -0.42
C VAL A 223 -2.69 -3.12 0.89
N VAL A 224 -3.25 -1.95 1.23
CA VAL A 224 -4.03 -1.75 2.46
C VAL A 224 -5.38 -2.46 2.37
N GLY A 225 -6.09 -2.31 1.24
CA GLY A 225 -7.39 -2.97 1.05
C GLY A 225 -7.28 -4.48 0.91
N ARG A 226 -6.16 -5.00 0.40
CA ARG A 226 -5.88 -6.45 0.40
C ARG A 226 -5.67 -6.98 1.82
N ASP A 227 -4.87 -6.31 2.64
CA ASP A 227 -4.68 -6.64 4.06
C ASP A 227 -6.02 -6.62 4.80
N PHE A 228 -6.81 -5.56 4.59
CA PHE A 228 -8.14 -5.42 5.18
C PHE A 228 -9.09 -6.56 4.78
N ARG A 229 -9.11 -6.93 3.49
CA ARG A 229 -9.93 -8.04 2.98
C ARG A 229 -9.59 -9.37 3.65
N THR A 230 -8.31 -9.71 3.74
CA THR A 230 -7.88 -10.95 4.39
C THR A 230 -8.24 -10.96 5.88
N MET A 231 -8.18 -9.82 6.55
CA MET A 231 -8.61 -9.69 7.93
C MET A 231 -10.14 -9.87 8.09
N LEU A 232 -10.94 -9.39 7.13
CA LEU A 232 -12.39 -9.65 7.08
C LEU A 232 -12.67 -11.15 6.85
N GLU A 233 -11.96 -11.80 5.92
CA GLU A 233 -12.05 -13.23 5.66
C GLU A 233 -11.74 -14.04 6.93
N LEU A 234 -10.67 -13.69 7.65
CA LEU A 234 -10.31 -14.34 8.92
C LEU A 234 -11.38 -14.17 9.99
N ARG A 235 -11.89 -12.95 10.14
CA ARG A 235 -12.98 -12.66 11.10
C ARG A 235 -14.23 -13.49 10.78
N ALA A 236 -14.63 -13.57 9.51
CA ALA A 236 -15.75 -14.36 9.06
C ALA A 236 -15.53 -15.87 9.28
N ALA A 237 -14.35 -16.38 8.94
CA ALA A 237 -13.99 -17.79 9.11
C ALA A 237 -14.04 -18.23 10.58
N LEU A 238 -13.51 -17.40 11.48
CA LEU A 238 -13.57 -17.64 12.93
C LEU A 238 -15.01 -17.62 13.47
N GLY A 239 -15.83 -16.66 13.05
CA GLY A 239 -17.25 -16.60 13.43
C GLY A 239 -18.02 -17.84 12.95
N ASN A 240 -17.80 -18.27 11.71
CA ASN A 240 -18.42 -19.47 11.16
C ASN A 240 -17.98 -20.74 11.90
N HIS A 241 -16.68 -20.86 12.23
CA HIS A 241 -16.15 -22.01 12.96
C HIS A 241 -16.78 -22.14 14.36
N LEU A 242 -16.96 -21.02 15.06
CA LEU A 242 -17.60 -21.00 16.38
C LEU A 242 -19.08 -21.36 16.30
N ARG A 243 -19.82 -20.80 15.33
CA ARG A 243 -21.23 -21.16 15.11
C ARG A 243 -21.39 -22.67 14.83
N GLN A 244 -20.49 -23.26 14.03
CA GLN A 244 -20.48 -24.71 13.79
C GLN A 244 -20.22 -25.53 15.07
N GLN A 245 -19.25 -25.12 15.89
CA GLN A 245 -18.98 -25.80 17.17
C GLN A 245 -20.17 -25.74 18.13
N GLN A 246 -20.85 -24.60 18.20
CA GLN A 246 -22.03 -24.42 19.05
C GLN A 246 -23.22 -25.24 18.55
N GLN A 247 -23.48 -25.26 17.24
CA GLN A 247 -24.54 -26.10 16.66
C GLN A 247 -24.30 -27.60 16.93
N GLN A 248 -23.05 -28.06 16.86
CA GLN A 248 -22.70 -29.45 17.21
C GLN A 248 -22.92 -29.76 18.70
N GLN A 249 -22.72 -28.78 19.59
CA GLN A 249 -22.98 -28.92 21.03
C GLN A 249 -24.48 -28.85 21.36
N GLN A 250 -25.24 -27.96 20.73
CA GLN A 250 -26.70 -27.86 20.89
C GLN A 250 -27.44 -29.10 20.35
N GLN A 251 -26.92 -29.75 19.30
CA GLN A 251 -27.43 -31.06 18.87
C GLN A 251 -27.23 -32.17 19.93
N GLN A 252 -26.38 -31.94 20.93
CA GLN A 252 -26.15 -32.87 22.03
C GLN A 252 -26.91 -32.47 23.32
N GLN A 253 -27.40 -31.23 23.46
CA GLN A 253 -28.24 -30.76 24.59
C GLN A 253 -29.23 -29.64 24.15
N PRO A 254 -30.56 -29.86 24.13
CA PRO A 254 -31.48 -28.97 23.41
C PRO A 254 -32.01 -27.72 24.14
N ASP A 255 -31.58 -27.37 25.35
CA ASP A 255 -32.32 -26.37 26.16
C ASP A 255 -31.60 -25.04 26.40
N GLN A 256 -32.22 -23.99 25.82
CA GLN A 256 -32.27 -22.57 26.20
C GLN A 256 -31.04 -21.69 25.84
N HIS A 257 -31.25 -20.64 25.03
CA HIS A 257 -31.22 -19.20 25.39
C HIS A 257 -31.38 -18.31 24.12
N GLY A 258 -31.69 -17.02 24.31
CA GLY A 258 -32.17 -16.09 23.25
C GLY A 258 -31.09 -15.33 22.45
N GLU A 259 -31.48 -14.93 21.23
CA GLU A 259 -30.64 -14.49 20.10
C GLU A 259 -29.72 -13.26 20.34
N GLU A 260 -30.06 -12.33 21.25
CA GLU A 260 -29.30 -11.06 21.39
C GLU A 260 -28.08 -11.12 22.32
N ALA A 261 -28.04 -12.07 23.28
CA ALA A 261 -26.86 -12.27 24.14
C ALA A 261 -25.82 -13.22 23.51
N GLU A 262 -26.22 -13.93 22.45
CA GLU A 262 -25.44 -14.96 21.76
C GLU A 262 -24.37 -14.33 20.85
N THR A 263 -24.70 -13.25 20.16
CA THR A 263 -23.81 -12.55 19.21
C THR A 263 -22.59 -11.91 19.89
N ALA A 264 -22.76 -11.20 21.01
CA ALA A 264 -21.64 -10.59 21.73
C ALA A 264 -20.70 -11.62 22.36
N ALA A 265 -21.25 -12.74 22.85
CA ALA A 265 -20.46 -13.85 23.38
C ALA A 265 -19.70 -14.59 22.26
N GLU A 266 -20.32 -14.74 21.09
CA GLU A 266 -19.68 -15.27 19.88
C GLU A 266 -18.51 -14.40 19.42
N THR A 267 -18.67 -13.08 19.36
CA THR A 267 -17.58 -12.16 19.00
C THR A 267 -16.41 -12.27 20.00
N ALA A 268 -16.70 -12.27 21.30
CA ALA A 268 -15.65 -12.41 22.33
C ALA A 268 -14.93 -13.77 22.27
N ALA A 269 -15.64 -14.84 21.91
CA ALA A 269 -15.05 -16.17 21.69
C ALA A 269 -14.19 -16.20 20.42
N ALA A 270 -14.61 -15.51 19.35
CA ALA A 270 -13.86 -15.38 18.10
C ALA A 270 -12.54 -14.64 18.34
N GLU A 271 -12.58 -13.50 19.03
CA GLU A 271 -11.40 -12.74 19.41
C GLU A 271 -10.44 -13.58 20.28
N LYS A 272 -10.98 -14.36 21.23
CA LYS A 272 -10.15 -15.27 22.04
C LYS A 272 -9.50 -16.37 21.21
N GLN A 273 -10.21 -16.91 20.22
CA GLN A 273 -9.65 -17.89 19.31
C GLN A 273 -8.60 -17.26 18.38
N GLN A 274 -8.84 -16.06 17.86
CA GLN A 274 -7.87 -15.32 17.05
C GLN A 274 -6.58 -15.02 17.82
N ARG A 275 -6.69 -14.61 19.08
CA ARG A 275 -5.52 -14.41 19.97
C ARG A 275 -4.73 -15.70 20.22
N ARG A 276 -5.38 -16.87 20.14
CA ARG A 276 -4.69 -18.18 20.19
C ARG A 276 -3.99 -18.50 18.87
N LEU A 277 -4.49 -18.00 17.74
CA LEU A 277 -3.79 -18.08 16.46
C LEU A 277 -2.53 -17.21 16.43
N ARG A 278 -2.41 -16.21 17.31
CA ARG A 278 -1.34 -15.19 17.25
C ARG A 278 -1.42 -14.33 15.99
N VAL A 279 -2.65 -13.93 15.66
CA VAL A 279 -2.95 -12.94 14.63
C VAL A 279 -3.71 -11.79 15.29
N PRO A 280 -3.39 -10.51 15.01
CA PRO A 280 -4.15 -9.38 15.54
C PRO A 280 -5.62 -9.43 15.12
N SER A 281 -6.54 -9.01 15.99
CA SER A 281 -7.97 -8.92 15.64
C SER A 281 -8.27 -7.65 14.86
N LEU A 282 -9.19 -7.71 13.90
CA LEU A 282 -9.72 -6.53 13.22
C LEU A 282 -10.68 -5.78 14.16
N ARG A 283 -10.45 -4.48 14.35
CA ARG A 283 -11.13 -3.66 15.37
C ARG A 283 -12.03 -2.58 14.79
N GLY A 284 -11.78 -2.13 13.57
CA GLY A 284 -12.59 -1.07 12.96
C GLY A 284 -12.23 -0.75 11.53
N VAL A 285 -13.12 0.01 10.88
CA VAL A 285 -12.92 0.59 9.56
C VAL A 285 -12.65 2.09 9.70
N LEU A 286 -11.75 2.60 8.87
CA LEU A 286 -11.46 4.02 8.81
C LEU A 286 -12.06 4.62 7.54
N ARG A 287 -12.84 5.71 7.70
CA ARG A 287 -13.50 6.40 6.59
C ARG A 287 -12.98 7.81 6.37
N HIS A 288 -12.97 8.23 5.12
CA HIS A 288 -12.66 9.60 4.73
C HIS A 288 -13.66 10.57 5.38
N PRO A 289 -13.22 11.68 6.00
CA PRO A 289 -14.08 12.54 6.82
C PRO A 289 -15.20 13.25 6.03
N THR A 290 -14.94 13.63 4.77
CA THR A 290 -15.93 14.30 3.90
C THR A 290 -16.56 13.36 2.88
N GLU A 291 -15.74 12.63 2.14
CA GLU A 291 -16.18 11.71 1.07
C GLU A 291 -16.78 10.38 1.58
N GLY A 292 -16.52 9.95 2.82
CA GLY A 292 -17.15 8.78 3.45
C GLY A 292 -16.70 7.39 2.93
N HIS A 293 -15.91 7.33 1.87
CA HIS A 293 -15.32 6.09 1.37
C HIS A 293 -14.30 5.51 2.37
N VAL A 294 -14.02 4.21 2.26
CA VAL A 294 -13.06 3.53 3.12
C VAL A 294 -11.64 3.84 2.68
N ILE A 295 -10.82 4.23 3.65
CA ILE A 295 -9.42 4.61 3.45
C ILE A 295 -8.47 3.74 4.25
N GLY A 296 -8.95 2.94 5.20
CA GLY A 296 -8.09 2.15 6.06
C GLY A 296 -8.85 1.33 7.09
N PHE A 297 -8.10 0.78 8.04
CA PHE A 297 -8.64 -0.05 9.11
C PHE A 297 -7.79 0.02 10.37
N LEU A 298 -8.38 -0.45 11.48
CA LEU A 298 -7.75 -0.59 12.79
C LEU A 298 -7.68 -2.08 13.17
N ARG A 299 -6.55 -2.52 13.73
CA ARG A 299 -6.37 -3.86 14.32
C ARG A 299 -5.68 -3.78 15.68
N ASP A 300 -5.69 -4.89 16.42
CA ASP A 300 -4.95 -5.00 17.69
C ASP A 300 -3.49 -4.56 17.51
N TRP A 301 -2.99 -3.74 18.42
CA TRP A 301 -1.56 -3.44 18.50
C TRP A 301 -0.81 -4.64 19.10
N VAL A 302 0.21 -5.13 18.39
CA VAL A 302 1.13 -6.15 18.91
C VAL A 302 2.42 -5.45 19.32
N PRO A 303 2.70 -5.30 20.63
CA PRO A 303 4.00 -4.79 21.06
C PRO A 303 5.07 -5.82 20.73
N GLY A 304 6.29 -5.36 20.44
CA GLY A 304 7.39 -6.26 20.12
C GLY A 304 8.32 -5.67 19.07
N ALA A 305 9.19 -6.52 18.53
CA ALA A 305 10.04 -6.19 17.40
C ALA A 305 9.80 -7.21 16.28
N SER A 306 9.99 -6.76 15.03
CA SER A 306 9.95 -7.67 13.89
C SER A 306 11.05 -8.72 14.00
N LEU A 307 10.86 -9.90 13.41
CA LEU A 307 11.88 -10.94 13.37
C LEU A 307 13.17 -10.43 12.67
N ASN A 308 13.03 -9.53 11.70
CA ASN A 308 14.14 -8.85 11.01
C ASN A 308 15.00 -7.95 11.93
N SER A 309 14.52 -7.61 13.12
CA SER A 309 15.26 -6.78 14.09
C SER A 309 16.24 -7.58 14.96
N TYR A 310 16.30 -8.90 14.80
CA TYR A 310 17.12 -9.79 15.61
C TYR A 310 18.29 -10.33 14.78
N GLU A 311 19.47 -10.36 15.37
CA GLU A 311 20.63 -11.05 14.79
C GLU A 311 20.51 -12.56 15.04
N MET A 312 20.04 -13.31 14.03
CA MET A 312 19.75 -14.75 14.17
C MET A 312 20.94 -15.57 14.67
N ALA A 313 22.17 -15.20 14.27
CA ALA A 313 23.41 -15.84 14.70
C ALA A 313 23.69 -15.68 16.20
N GLU A 314 23.08 -14.72 16.88
CA GLU A 314 23.24 -14.52 18.33
C GLU A 314 22.18 -15.29 19.14
N LEU A 315 21.17 -15.87 18.48
CA LEU A 315 20.06 -16.54 19.14
C LEU A 315 20.28 -18.07 19.21
N PRO A 316 19.98 -18.70 20.38
CA PRO A 316 20.03 -20.15 20.51
C PRO A 316 19.20 -20.86 19.44
N ALA A 317 19.74 -21.93 18.87
CA ALA A 317 19.08 -22.72 17.84
C ALA A 317 17.72 -23.27 18.32
N GLU A 318 17.61 -23.60 19.60
CA GLU A 318 16.36 -24.07 20.20
C GLU A 318 15.27 -22.99 20.15
N LEU A 319 15.62 -21.72 20.45
CA LEU A 319 14.66 -20.61 20.42
C LEU A 319 14.20 -20.33 18.98
N ARG A 320 15.14 -20.34 18.02
CA ARG A 320 14.82 -20.18 16.59
C ARG A 320 13.92 -21.30 16.09
N GLY A 321 14.19 -22.55 16.48
CA GLY A 321 13.34 -23.70 16.18
C GLY A 321 11.95 -23.63 16.83
N GLU A 322 11.84 -23.05 18.04
CA GLU A 322 10.54 -22.78 18.66
C GLU A 322 9.73 -21.74 17.89
N TRP A 323 10.37 -20.67 17.40
CA TRP A 323 9.72 -19.66 16.58
C TRP A 323 9.25 -20.24 15.23
N ASP A 324 10.10 -20.98 14.52
CA ASP A 324 9.73 -21.72 13.30
C ASP A 324 8.48 -22.58 13.53
N ALA A 325 8.53 -23.45 14.54
CA ALA A 325 7.43 -24.37 14.83
C ALA A 325 6.12 -23.65 15.20
N LYS A 326 6.18 -22.46 15.78
CA LYS A 326 5.00 -21.65 16.10
C LYS A 326 4.46 -20.92 14.88
N VAL A 327 5.31 -20.29 14.06
CA VAL A 327 4.89 -19.60 12.83
C VAL A 327 4.27 -20.59 11.84
N ALA A 328 4.93 -21.71 11.57
CA ALA A 328 4.40 -22.77 10.70
C ALA A 328 3.06 -23.32 11.21
N ARG A 329 2.88 -23.44 12.53
CA ARG A 329 1.62 -23.90 13.13
C ARG A 329 0.49 -22.88 12.92
N THR A 330 0.76 -21.60 13.14
CA THR A 330 -0.21 -20.54 12.88
C THR A 330 -0.60 -20.53 11.40
N LEU A 331 0.37 -20.61 10.50
CA LEU A 331 0.11 -20.64 9.05
C LEU A 331 -0.77 -21.83 8.65
N ALA A 332 -0.45 -23.04 9.14
CA ALA A 332 -1.27 -24.22 8.90
C ALA A 332 -2.69 -24.14 9.49
N GLU A 333 -2.90 -23.35 10.55
CA GLU A 333 -4.22 -23.10 11.14
C GLU A 333 -5.02 -22.09 10.31
N LEU A 334 -4.37 -21.05 9.79
CA LEU A 334 -4.98 -20.12 8.82
C LEU A 334 -5.48 -20.87 7.58
N HIS A 335 -4.64 -21.74 7.00
CA HIS A 335 -5.02 -22.55 5.84
C HIS A 335 -6.20 -23.48 6.13
N ARG A 336 -6.26 -24.06 7.33
CA ARG A 336 -7.42 -24.87 7.76
C ARG A 336 -8.71 -24.06 7.90
N LEU A 337 -8.61 -22.75 8.11
CA LEU A 337 -9.74 -21.82 8.08
C LEU A 337 -10.05 -21.28 6.67
N GLY A 338 -9.27 -21.68 5.66
CA GLY A 338 -9.40 -21.16 4.29
C GLY A 338 -8.84 -19.75 4.11
N VAL A 339 -7.98 -19.29 5.03
CA VAL A 339 -7.38 -17.97 5.03
C VAL A 339 -5.90 -18.10 4.65
N TYR A 340 -5.42 -17.20 3.79
CA TYR A 340 -4.05 -17.22 3.28
C TYR A 340 -3.34 -15.94 3.70
N TRP A 341 -2.09 -16.04 4.13
CA TRP A 341 -1.31 -14.93 4.65
C TRP A 341 -0.87 -13.97 3.53
N GLY A 342 -0.37 -14.51 2.42
CA GLY A 342 -0.05 -13.77 1.19
C GLY A 342 1.01 -12.68 1.35
N ALA A 343 1.83 -12.79 2.39
CA ALA A 343 2.78 -11.75 2.80
C ALA A 343 3.84 -12.26 3.80
N ALA A 344 4.17 -13.55 3.74
CA ALA A 344 5.18 -14.12 4.63
C ALA A 344 6.56 -13.48 4.36
N GLU A 345 7.04 -12.73 5.36
CA GLU A 345 8.36 -12.09 5.44
C GLU A 345 8.81 -12.01 6.89
N ASN A 346 10.12 -11.84 7.09
CA ASN A 346 10.69 -11.63 8.42
C ASN A 346 10.14 -10.35 9.08
N GLU A 347 9.77 -9.35 8.28
CA GLU A 347 9.18 -8.09 8.77
C GLU A 347 7.72 -8.29 9.22
N SER A 348 7.03 -9.27 8.64
CA SER A 348 5.63 -9.61 8.93
C SER A 348 5.47 -10.54 10.15
N VAL A 349 6.55 -10.87 10.86
CA VAL A 349 6.51 -11.63 12.12
C VAL A 349 6.97 -10.74 13.26
N ILE A 350 6.10 -10.46 14.23
CA ILE A 350 6.45 -9.70 15.45
C ILE A 350 6.68 -10.67 16.60
N ILE A 351 7.83 -10.56 17.27
CA ILE A 351 8.09 -11.25 18.53
C ILE A 351 7.64 -10.35 19.68
N ASP A 352 6.62 -10.79 20.40
CA ASP A 352 6.07 -10.02 21.52
C ASP A 352 6.99 -10.04 22.77
N PRO A 353 6.72 -9.22 23.80
CA PRO A 353 7.53 -9.21 25.03
C PRO A 353 7.55 -10.53 25.81
N HIS A 354 6.69 -11.49 25.48
CA HIS A 354 6.68 -12.83 26.04
C HIS A 354 7.47 -13.84 25.18
N GLY A 355 8.08 -13.40 24.07
CA GLY A 355 8.83 -14.25 23.15
C GLY A 355 7.92 -15.06 22.21
N GLU A 356 6.66 -14.69 22.07
CA GLU A 356 5.72 -15.36 21.19
C GLU A 356 5.68 -14.68 19.81
N PRO A 357 5.77 -15.44 18.71
CA PRO A 357 5.64 -14.88 17.37
C PRO A 357 4.19 -14.62 17.00
N TRP A 358 3.94 -13.46 16.40
CA TRP A 358 2.66 -13.02 15.86
C TRP A 358 2.79 -12.75 14.36
N LEU A 359 1.82 -13.22 13.57
CA LEU A 359 1.78 -12.97 12.12
C LEU A 359 0.98 -11.68 11.87
N VAL A 360 1.58 -10.74 11.15
CA VAL A 360 0.99 -9.45 10.77
C VAL A 360 1.08 -9.24 9.26
N ASP A 361 0.52 -8.11 8.79
CA ASP A 361 0.56 -7.65 7.38
C ASP A 361 0.12 -8.71 6.36
N PHE A 362 -1.18 -8.76 6.08
CA PHE A 362 -1.76 -9.76 5.18
C PHE A 362 -1.88 -9.24 3.74
N GLY A 363 -1.87 -10.15 2.75
CA GLY A 363 -2.27 -9.86 1.36
C GLY A 363 -1.33 -8.93 0.56
N ALA A 364 -0.18 -8.55 1.10
CA ALA A 364 0.74 -7.59 0.48
C ALA A 364 1.39 -8.10 -0.82
N LYS A 365 1.72 -9.40 -0.92
CA LYS A 365 2.49 -9.99 -2.04
C LYS A 365 1.68 -10.60 -3.18
N VAL A 366 0.36 -10.41 -3.20
CA VAL A 366 -0.51 -10.97 -4.25
C VAL A 366 -0.13 -10.48 -5.68
N ASN A 367 0.82 -9.54 -5.82
CA ASN A 367 1.34 -9.02 -7.11
C ASN A 367 2.86 -9.21 -7.32
N LEU A 368 3.38 -10.43 -7.26
CA LEU A 368 4.65 -10.78 -7.96
C LEU A 368 4.40 -11.19 -9.43
N GLY A 369 3.30 -10.75 -10.04
CA GLY A 369 2.93 -11.11 -11.42
C GLY A 369 2.34 -12.52 -11.58
N LEU A 370 2.24 -13.28 -10.50
CA LEU A 370 1.44 -14.49 -10.43
C LEU A 370 0.14 -14.12 -9.72
N LYS A 371 -0.95 -13.89 -10.47
CA LYS A 371 -2.28 -14.20 -9.95
C LYS A 371 -2.23 -15.69 -9.64
N ARG A 372 -1.75 -16.07 -8.45
CA ARG A 372 -1.80 -17.46 -7.98
C ARG A 372 -3.28 -17.82 -8.04
N GLU A 373 -3.62 -18.85 -8.81
CA GLU A 373 -4.99 -19.32 -8.90
C GLU A 373 -5.47 -19.67 -7.49
N GLU A 374 -6.78 -19.70 -7.25
CA GLU A 374 -7.33 -19.97 -5.91
C GLU A 374 -6.80 -21.29 -5.30
N GLY A 375 -6.44 -22.25 -6.15
CA GLY A 375 -5.80 -23.51 -5.76
C GLY A 375 -4.33 -23.42 -5.32
N ASP A 376 -3.62 -22.34 -5.68
CA ASP A 376 -2.17 -22.22 -5.46
C ASP A 376 -1.82 -21.30 -4.27
N ARG A 377 -2.82 -20.74 -3.58
CA ARG A 377 -2.60 -19.79 -2.48
C ARG A 377 -1.93 -20.44 -1.27
N GLU A 378 -2.31 -21.68 -0.96
CA GLU A 378 -1.71 -22.45 0.13
C GLU A 378 -0.23 -22.73 -0.13
N GLU A 379 0.06 -23.30 -1.30
CA GLU A 379 1.44 -23.59 -1.74
C GLU A 379 2.27 -22.30 -1.78
N GLY A 380 1.67 -21.22 -2.28
CA GLY A 380 2.29 -19.91 -2.32
C GLY A 380 2.73 -19.39 -0.95
N ASP A 381 1.89 -19.50 0.06
CA ASP A 381 2.24 -19.11 1.43
C ASP A 381 3.41 -19.93 1.98
N TRP A 382 3.46 -21.23 1.70
CA TRP A 382 4.57 -22.09 2.13
C TRP A 382 5.88 -21.77 1.40
N LEU A 383 5.81 -21.42 0.11
CA LEU A 383 6.98 -20.94 -0.64
C LEU A 383 7.50 -19.61 -0.08
N ASP A 384 6.60 -18.70 0.28
CA ASP A 384 6.99 -17.42 0.86
C ASP A 384 7.54 -17.63 2.29
N TYR A 385 6.96 -18.56 3.07
CA TYR A 385 7.43 -18.98 4.39
C TYR A 385 8.85 -19.58 4.37
N ASP A 386 9.23 -20.25 3.29
CA ASP A 386 10.56 -20.86 3.14
C ASP A 386 11.69 -19.83 3.37
N SER A 387 11.47 -18.57 2.99
CA SER A 387 12.43 -17.49 3.27
C SER A 387 12.59 -17.21 4.77
N ILE A 388 11.50 -17.27 5.55
CA ILE A 388 11.52 -17.14 7.01
C ILE A 388 12.23 -18.34 7.63
N TYR A 389 11.93 -19.55 7.15
CA TYR A 389 12.57 -20.78 7.61
C TYR A 389 14.10 -20.71 7.44
N HIS A 390 14.58 -20.37 6.25
CA HIS A 390 16.01 -20.23 5.99
C HIS A 390 16.67 -19.12 6.82
N TYR A 391 15.96 -18.01 7.03
CA TYR A 391 16.43 -16.93 7.90
C TYR A 391 16.58 -17.41 9.36
N LEU A 392 15.60 -18.17 9.86
CA LEU A 392 15.66 -18.79 11.18
C LEU A 392 16.71 -19.90 11.26
N GLU A 393 17.06 -20.56 10.16
CA GLU A 393 18.04 -21.64 10.14
C GLU A 393 19.50 -21.18 10.14
N VAL A 394 19.79 -19.90 9.87
CA VAL A 394 21.16 -19.35 9.78
C VAL A 394 22.07 -20.00 10.82
N ARG A 395 22.98 -20.83 10.32
CA ARG A 395 23.80 -21.73 11.13
C ARG A 395 24.97 -20.95 11.70
N ASP A 396 25.36 -21.27 12.93
CA ASP A 396 26.61 -20.81 13.51
C ASP A 396 27.79 -21.30 12.63
N GLU A 397 28.37 -20.43 11.82
CA GLU A 397 29.66 -20.72 11.16
C GLU A 397 30.84 -20.73 12.16
N ALA A 398 30.58 -20.61 13.46
CA ALA A 398 31.58 -20.57 14.51
C ALA A 398 31.69 -21.88 15.31
N ALA A 399 31.66 -23.05 14.65
CA ALA A 399 31.97 -24.31 15.33
C ALA A 399 32.50 -25.44 14.44
N VAL A 400 33.24 -25.18 13.36
CA VAL A 400 34.08 -26.24 12.73
C VAL A 400 35.41 -25.67 12.28
N SER A 401 36.35 -25.55 13.22
CA SER A 401 37.77 -25.71 12.88
C SER A 401 38.15 -27.17 13.08
N ASP A 402 38.17 -27.97 12.01
CA ASP A 402 39.34 -28.79 11.67
C ASP A 402 39.12 -29.43 10.29
N GLY A 403 40.22 -29.64 9.57
CA GLY A 403 40.29 -29.76 8.12
C GLY A 403 39.64 -30.99 7.48
N GLY A 404 39.35 -30.83 6.19
CA GLY A 404 39.01 -31.94 5.29
C GLY A 404 38.29 -31.44 4.05
N SER A 405 39.05 -31.11 3.00
CA SER A 405 38.54 -31.00 1.64
C SER A 405 37.84 -32.29 1.22
N GLU A 406 36.62 -32.20 0.67
CA GLU A 406 36.17 -33.03 -0.46
C GLU A 406 34.84 -32.51 -1.01
N GLU A 407 34.75 -32.53 -2.34
CA GLU A 407 33.57 -32.21 -3.15
C GLU A 407 32.38 -33.10 -2.77
N GLY A 408 31.16 -32.56 -2.76
CA GLY A 408 29.96 -33.34 -2.44
C GLY A 408 28.66 -32.68 -2.90
N ASP A 409 28.17 -33.19 -4.02
CA ASP A 409 26.81 -33.23 -4.56
C ASP A 409 25.68 -32.45 -3.85
N PHE A 410 24.99 -31.63 -4.65
CA PHE A 410 23.64 -31.12 -4.41
C PHE A 410 22.66 -32.29 -4.25
N GLU A 411 22.33 -32.65 -3.01
CA GLU A 411 21.20 -33.52 -2.69
C GLU A 411 20.11 -32.65 -2.05
N ILE A 412 18.98 -32.53 -2.77
CA ILE A 412 17.75 -31.90 -2.27
C ILE A 412 17.38 -32.60 -0.96
N ASP A 413 17.34 -31.82 0.11
CA ASP A 413 17.26 -32.28 1.48
C ASP A 413 16.09 -33.26 1.70
N VAL A 414 16.43 -34.45 2.19
CA VAL A 414 15.55 -35.60 2.43
C VAL A 414 14.39 -35.24 3.37
N VAL A 415 14.53 -34.16 4.14
CA VAL A 415 13.51 -33.62 5.06
C VAL A 415 12.28 -33.06 4.32
N LEU A 416 12.47 -32.38 3.18
CA LEU A 416 11.37 -31.91 2.31
C LEU A 416 10.62 -33.09 1.68
N GLY A 417 11.36 -34.12 1.28
CA GLY A 417 10.79 -35.36 0.73
C GLY A 417 9.96 -36.17 1.73
N GLU A 418 10.34 -36.19 3.01
CA GLU A 418 9.57 -36.87 4.06
C GLU A 418 8.35 -36.07 4.51
N ARG A 419 8.42 -34.74 4.58
CA ARG A 419 7.27 -33.87 4.91
C ARG A 419 6.19 -33.87 3.82
N LEU A 420 6.57 -33.88 2.54
CA LEU A 420 5.63 -34.01 1.41
C LEU A 420 5.02 -35.43 1.29
N ARG A 421 5.74 -36.48 1.72
CA ARG A 421 5.21 -37.85 1.75
C ARG A 421 4.15 -38.06 2.84
N LEU A 422 4.27 -37.38 3.98
CA LEU A 422 3.28 -37.45 5.06
C LEU A 422 1.94 -36.79 4.68
N TRP A 423 1.97 -35.76 3.82
CA TRP A 423 0.78 -35.12 3.26
C TRP A 423 0.04 -36.00 2.22
N ASN A 424 0.75 -36.77 1.40
CA ASN A 424 0.15 -37.63 0.37
C ASN A 424 -0.46 -38.96 0.87
N LEU A 425 -0.29 -39.31 2.16
CA LEU A 425 -0.80 -40.56 2.73
C LEU A 425 -2.17 -40.46 3.43
N HIS A 426 -2.71 -39.23 3.60
CA HIS A 426 -3.97 -39.01 4.33
C HIS A 426 -5.18 -38.60 3.45
N THR A 427 -5.01 -38.45 2.13
CA THR A 427 -6.09 -38.04 1.21
C THR A 427 -6.63 -39.13 0.29
N TRP A 428 -6.27 -40.41 0.49
CA TRP A 428 -6.92 -41.52 -0.20
C TRP A 428 -7.18 -42.70 0.76
N LYS A 429 -8.31 -42.63 1.47
CA LYS A 429 -9.12 -43.81 1.83
C LYS A 429 -10.51 -43.39 2.33
N LYS A 430 -11.45 -43.53 1.38
CA LYS A 430 -12.94 -43.46 1.44
C LYS A 430 -13.59 -42.09 1.36
#